data_AF-A0A378WWT5-F1
#
_entry.id   AF-A0A378WWT5-F1
#
_cell.length_a   1.000
_cell.length_b   1.000
_cell.length_c   1.000
_cell.angle_alpha   90.00
_cell.angle_beta   90.00
_cell.angle_gamma   90.00
#
_symmetry.space_group_name_H-M   'P 1'
#
loop_
_entity.id
_entity.type
_entity.pdbx_description
1 polymer ?
#
loop_
_entity_poly.entity_id
_entity_poly.type
_entity_poly.pdbx_seq_one_letter_code
_entity_poly.pdbx_strand_id
1 'polypeptide(L)' 'MTTAVVVGSGPNGLAAAIRLAQAGHTVTVFEAQDTPAVALAAVNSRCRA' A
#
# COMPACT_ATOMS: atom_id res chain seq x y z
N MET A 1 -1.72 17.37 -4.80
CA MET A 1 -1.83 16.05 -4.14
C MET A 1 -2.48 15.09 -5.12
N THR A 2 -1.84 13.95 -5.37
CA THR A 2 -2.31 12.91 -6.30
C THR A 2 -2.58 11.62 -5.54
N THR A 3 -3.59 10.87 -5.99
CA THR A 3 -3.92 9.53 -5.48
C THR A 3 -3.17 8.48 -6.30
N ALA A 4 -2.71 7.42 -5.64
CA ALA A 4 -2.02 6.30 -6.26
C ALA A 4 -2.61 4.96 -5.78
N VAL A 5 -2.65 3.99 -6.68
CA VAL A 5 -3.09 2.62 -6.38
C VAL A 5 -1.93 1.67 -6.66
N VAL A 6 -1.65 0.78 -5.71
CA VAL A 6 -0.63 -0.25 -5.82
C VAL A 6 -1.31 -1.62 -5.76
N VAL A 7 -0.96 -2.50 -6.69
CA VAL A 7 -1.48 -3.88 -6.72
C VAL A 7 -0.34 -4.82 -6.34
N GLY A 8 -0.60 -5.69 -5.37
CA GLY A 8 0.38 -6.56 -4.72
C GLY A 8 0.95 -5.92 -3.44
N SER A 9 0.86 -6.67 -2.34
CA SER A 9 1.44 -6.37 -1.02
C SER A 9 2.79 -7.06 -0.79
N GLY A 10 3.39 -7.63 -1.84
CA GLY A 10 4.75 -8.15 -1.78
C GLY A 10 5.78 -7.06 -1.43
N PRO A 11 7.04 -7.43 -1.16
CA PRO A 11 8.08 -6.50 -0.71
C PRO A 11 8.25 -5.28 -1.61
N ASN A 12 8.18 -5.49 -2.93
CA ASN A 12 8.29 -4.42 -3.93
C ASN A 12 7.05 -3.51 -3.95
N GLY A 13 5.86 -4.08 -3.81
CA GLY A 13 4.60 -3.33 -3.77
C GLY A 13 4.53 -2.43 -2.53
N LEU A 14 4.91 -2.97 -1.37
CA LEU A 14 4.98 -2.18 -0.14
C LEU A 14 6.06 -1.10 -0.19
N ALA A 15 7.24 -1.40 -0.76
CA ALA A 15 8.30 -0.41 -0.95
C ALA A 15 7.83 0.76 -1.85
N ALA A 16 7.10 0.45 -2.93
CA ALA A 16 6.50 1.47 -3.80
C ALA A 16 5.45 2.30 -3.04
N ALA A 17 4.57 1.66 -2.26
CA ALA A 17 3.56 2.35 -1.46
C ALA A 17 4.18 3.30 -0.43
N ILE A 18 5.23 2.86 0.27
CA ILE A 18 5.98 3.70 1.23
C ILE A 18 6.58 4.90 0.53
N ARG A 19 7.24 4.69 -0.61
CA ARG A 19 7.90 5.77 -1.35
C ARG A 19 6.90 6.83 -1.81
N LEU A 20 5.73 6.39 -2.29
CA LEU A 20 4.64 7.27 -2.72
C LEU A 20 4.02 8.03 -1.54
N ALA A 21 3.80 7.38 -0.40
CA ALA A 21 3.29 8.04 0.81
C ALA A 21 4.28 9.09 1.35
N GLN A 22 5.58 8.79 1.37
CA GLN A 22 6.64 9.74 1.75
C GLN A 22 6.73 10.94 0.79
N ALA A 23 6.39 10.75 -0.47
CA ALA A 23 6.28 11.85 -1.45
C ALA A 23 4.98 12.67 -1.30
N GLY A 24 4.13 12.35 -0.32
CA GLY A 24 2.90 13.08 -0.03
C GLY A 24 1.68 12.65 -0.87
N HIS A 25 1.75 11.48 -1.51
CA HIS A 25 0.60 10.90 -2.23
C HIS A 25 -0.31 10.12 -1.28
N THR A 26 -1.61 10.11 -1.60
CA THR A 26 -2.56 9.20 -0.94
C THR A 26 -2.50 7.85 -1.65
N VAL A 27 -2.16 6.79 -0.93
CA VAL A 27 -1.93 5.47 -1.52
C VAL A 27 -2.93 4.44 -1.00
N THR A 28 -3.50 3.65 -1.92
CA THR A 28 -4.30 2.47 -1.61
C THR A 28 -3.60 1.24 -2.17
N VAL A 29 -3.47 0.18 -1.38
CA VAL A 29 -2.83 -1.09 -1.79
C VAL A 29 -3.88 -2.19 -1.87
N PHE A 30 -3.92 -2.94 -2.96
CA PHE A 30 -4.78 -4.11 -3.14
C PHE A 30 -3.93 -5.38 -3.22
N GLU A 31 -4.37 -6.46 -2.60
CA GLU A 31 -3.75 -7.78 -2.63
C GLU A 31 -4.81 -8.83 -2.99
N ALA A 32 -4.43 -9.83 -3.78
CA ALA A 32 -5.33 -10.91 -4.20
C ALA A 32 -5.47 -12.01 -3.13
N GLN A 33 -4.53 -12.09 -2.20
CA GLN A 33 -4.56 -13.01 -1.06
C GLN A 33 -5.12 -12.32 0.19
N ASP A 34 -5.91 -13.05 0.99
CA ASP A 34 -6.45 -12.54 2.25
C ASP A 34 -5.37 -12.17 3.28
N THR A 35 -4.16 -12.73 3.12
CA THR A 35 -3.03 -12.44 3.99
C THR A 35 -1.96 -11.68 3.22
N PRO A 36 -1.55 -10.47 3.65
CA PRO A 36 -0.41 -9.79 3.04
C PRO A 36 0.83 -10.67 3.21
N ALA A 37 1.55 -10.90 2.13
CA ALA A 37 2.71 -11.80 2.13
C ALA A 37 3.89 -11.30 3.00
N VAL A 38 3.84 -10.05 3.45
CA VAL A 38 4.83 -9.40 4.32
C VAL A 38 4.18 -9.02 5.66
N ALA A 39 4.85 -9.32 6.78
CA ALA A 39 4.36 -9.11 8.16
C ALA A 39 4.25 -7.64 8.61
N LEU A 40 4.32 -6.66 7.70
CA LEU A 40 4.22 -5.23 7.99
C LEU A 40 2.87 -4.69 7.51
N ALA A 41 1.94 -4.50 8.43
CA ALA A 41 0.63 -3.93 8.17
C ALA A 41 0.65 -2.38 8.19
N ALA A 42 0.04 -1.79 7.15
CA ALA A 42 -0.44 -0.40 7.00
C ALA A 42 0.59 0.72 6.78
N VAL A 43 0.68 1.20 5.52
CA VAL A 43 1.36 2.46 5.15
C VAL A 43 0.42 3.67 5.24
N ASN A 44 -0.90 3.49 5.27
CA ASN A 44 -1.83 4.52 5.74
C ASN A 44 -3.22 3.91 6.03
N SER A 45 -3.73 4.16 7.23
CA SER A 45 -4.90 3.52 7.85
C SER A 45 -6.26 4.04 7.34
N ARG A 46 -6.53 3.92 6.04
CA ARG A 46 -7.90 4.06 5.51
C ARG A 46 -8.39 2.79 4.81
N CYS A 47 -8.29 1.65 5.49
CA CYS A 47 -9.18 0.53 5.19
C CYS A 47 -10.57 0.86 5.73
N ARG A 48 -11.47 1.31 4.85
CA ARG A 48 -12.91 1.13 5.00
C ARG A 48 -13.46 0.59 3.68
N ALA A 49 -14.14 -0.55 3.80
CA ALA A 49 -14.84 -1.34 2.80
C ALA A 49 -13.95 -2.12 1.82
#